data_AF-A0A7Y4RKN0-F1
#
_entry.id   AF-A0A7Y4RKN0-F1
#
_cell.length_a   1.000
_cell.length_b   1.000
_cell.length_c   1.000
_cell.angle_alpha   90.00
_cell.angle_beta   90.00
_cell.angle_gamma   90.00
#
_symmetry.space_group_name_H-M   'P 1'
#
loop_
_entity.id
_entity.type
_entity.pdbx_description
1 polymer ?
#
loop_
_entity_poly.entity_id
_entity_poly.type
_entity_poly.pdbx_seq_one_letter_code
_entity_poly.pdbx_strand_id
1 'polypeptide(L)' 'MMNKTIFEEKWDQIRGQINAKWSLMVEYDLIKVDKAEVKFDKFVTMLQVKYGHTRQKAREEVGKFWAEYESKNRSST' A
#
# COMPACT_ATOMS: atom_id res chain seq x y z
N MET A 1 5.26 -8.79 8.32
CA MET A 1 4.09 -8.39 7.49
C MET A 1 3.51 -7.12 8.07
N MET A 2 3.10 -6.18 7.22
CA MET A 2 2.41 -4.96 7.64
C MET A 2 1.07 -5.32 8.30
N ASN A 3 0.73 -4.68 9.42
CA ASN A 3 -0.59 -4.81 10.03
C ASN A 3 -1.51 -3.68 9.55
N LYS A 4 -2.82 -3.83 9.77
CA LYS A 4 -3.82 -2.85 9.31
C LYS A 4 -3.62 -1.48 9.96
N THR A 5 -3.39 -1.46 11.27
CA THR A 5 -3.24 -0.23 12.06
C THR A 5 -2.07 0.63 11.59
N ILE A 6 -0.88 0.03 11.43
CA ILE A 6 0.31 0.73 10.92
C ILE A 6 0.05 1.22 9.50
N PHE A 7 -0.67 0.45 8.67
CA PHE A 7 -1.01 0.91 7.32
C PHE A 7 -1.91 2.16 7.34
N GLU A 8 -2.91 2.21 8.22
CA GLU A 8 -3.76 3.40 8.39
C GLU A 8 -2.93 4.60 8.85
N GLU A 9 -2.10 4.42 9.88
CA GLU A 9 -1.24 5.48 10.43
C GLU A 9 -0.21 6.00 9.43
N LYS A 10 0.26 5.14 8.51
CA LYS A 10 1.30 5.45 7.52
C LYS A 10 0.74 5.70 6.12
N TRP A 11 -0.58 5.82 5.99
CA TRP A 11 -1.24 5.88 4.70
C TRP A 11 -0.73 7.02 3.83
N ASP A 12 -0.54 8.21 4.38
CA ASP A 12 -0.10 9.38 3.60
C ASP A 12 1.32 9.18 3.03
N GLN A 13 2.23 8.59 3.81
CA GLN A 13 3.58 8.25 3.34
C GLN A 13 3.53 7.18 2.25
N ILE A 14 2.69 6.16 2.43
CA ILE A 14 2.49 5.10 1.43
C ILE A 14 1.94 5.72 0.15
N ARG A 15 0.89 6.54 0.25
CA ARG A 15 0.21 7.19 -0.88
C ARG A 15 1.17 7.96 -1.77
N GLY A 16 2.07 8.74 -1.16
CA GLY A 16 3.08 9.49 -1.91
C GLY A 16 4.03 8.63 -2.75
N GLN A 17 4.12 7.33 -2.46
CA GLN A 17 5.00 6.38 -3.16
C GLN A 17 4.24 5.40 -4.06
N ILE A 18 2.90 5.39 -4.04
CA ILE A 18 2.12 4.37 -4.75
C ILE A 18 2.39 4.38 -6.24
N ASN A 19 2.44 5.54 -6.90
CA ASN A 19 2.66 5.61 -8.34
C ASN A 19 4.03 5.04 -8.76
N ALA A 20 5.03 5.12 -7.88
CA ALA A 20 6.37 4.57 -8.16
C ALA A 20 6.42 3.04 -8.03
N LYS A 21 5.63 2.46 -7.11
CA LYS A 21 5.63 1.00 -6.87
C LYS A 21 4.54 0.26 -7.65
N TRP A 22 3.38 0.87 -7.79
CA TRP A 22 2.17 0.31 -8.38
C TRP A 22 1.59 1.28 -9.42
N SER A 23 2.21 1.38 -10.59
CA SER A 23 1.84 2.32 -11.67
C SER A 23 0.40 2.18 -12.23
N LEU A 24 -0.25 1.01 -12.10
CA LEU A 24 -1.67 0.80 -12.49
C LEU A 24 -2.68 1.34 -11.46
N MET A 25 -2.21 1.73 -10.27
CA MET A 25 -3.04 2.39 -9.26
C MET A 25 -3.05 3.89 -9.57
N VAL A 26 -4.15 4.39 -10.13
CA VAL A 26 -4.28 5.82 -10.45
C VAL A 26 -4.93 6.58 -9.31
N GLU A 27 -4.84 7.91 -9.32
CA GLU A 27 -5.38 8.78 -8.26
C GLU A 27 -6.84 8.48 -7.89
N TYR A 28 -7.68 8.17 -8.89
CA TYR A 28 -9.07 7.79 -8.67
C TYR A 28 -9.23 6.50 -7.82
N ASP A 29 -8.32 5.54 -7.95
CA ASP A 29 -8.31 4.34 -7.12
C ASP A 29 -7.91 4.67 -5.68
N LEU A 30 -6.98 5.62 -5.50
CA LEU A 30 -6.52 6.05 -4.18
C LEU A 30 -7.62 6.80 -3.41
N ILE A 31 -8.41 7.63 -4.12
CA ILE A 31 -9.60 8.27 -3.54
C ILE A 31 -10.60 7.24 -3.01
N LYS A 32 -10.73 6.08 -3.65
CA LYS A 32 -11.60 5.00 -3.15
C LYS A 32 -11.02 4.33 -1.90
N VAL A 33 -9.70 4.29 -1.79
CA VAL A 33 -9.01 3.77 -0.60
C VAL A 33 -9.21 4.76 0.56
N ASP A 34 -9.04 6.06 0.33
CA ASP A 34 -9.23 7.10 1.37
C ASP A 34 -10.58 7.03 2.06
N LYS A 35 -11.63 6.82 1.26
CA LYS A 35 -13.02 6.80 1.71
C LYS A 35 -13.45 5.46 2.31
N ALA A 36 -12.56 4.45 2.31
CA ALA A 36 -12.88 3.16 2.87
C ALA A 36 -12.80 3.18 4.39
N GLU A 37 -13.69 2.43 5.03
CA GLU A 37 -13.67 2.18 6.48
C GLU A 37 -12.35 1.54 6.93
N VAL A 38 -11.82 0.63 6.10
CA VAL A 38 -10.52 0.00 6.29
C VAL A 38 -9.71 0.13 5.00
N LYS A 39 -8.82 1.11 4.94
CA LYS A 39 -7.98 1.42 3.78
C LYS A 39 -7.11 0.23 3.41
N PHE A 40 -6.53 -0.46 4.38
CA PHE A 40 -5.68 -1.63 4.10
C PHE A 40 -6.42 -2.71 3.30
N ASP A 41 -7.64 -3.09 3.71
CA ASP A 41 -8.40 -4.12 3.02
C ASP A 41 -8.86 -3.63 1.64
N LYS A 42 -9.22 -2.35 1.50
CA LYS A 42 -9.55 -1.76 0.20
C LYS A 42 -8.35 -1.75 -0.73
N PHE A 43 -7.18 -1.33 -0.25
CA PHE A 43 -5.94 -1.29 -1.00
C PHE A 43 -5.53 -2.68 -1.50
N VAL A 44 -5.56 -3.68 -0.61
CA VAL A 44 -5.31 -5.08 -0.96
C VAL A 44 -6.29 -5.58 -2.03
N THR A 45 -7.56 -5.19 -1.96
CA THR A 45 -8.55 -5.52 -2.99
C THR A 45 -8.22 -4.87 -4.33
N MET A 46 -7.78 -3.61 -4.32
CA MET A 46 -7.37 -2.93 -5.56
C MET A 46 -6.14 -3.58 -6.20
N LEU A 47 -5.16 -4.00 -5.41
CA LEU A 47 -4.00 -4.73 -5.94
C LEU A 47 -4.41 -6.06 -6.60
N GLN A 48 -5.39 -6.77 -6.03
CA GLN A 48 -5.93 -7.99 -6.65
C GLN A 48 -6.58 -7.67 -8.01
N VAL A 49 -7.41 -6.63 -8.09
CA VAL A 49 -8.12 -6.26 -9.32
C VAL A 49 -7.18 -5.74 -10.41
N LYS A 50 -6.21 -4.89 -10.05
CA LYS A 50 -5.33 -4.22 -11.01
C LYS A 50 -4.18 -5.11 -11.51
N TYR A 51 -3.68 -5.99 -10.64
CA TYR A 51 -2.48 -6.80 -10.93
C TYR A 51 -2.75 -8.30 -10.91
N GLY A 52 -3.99 -8.74 -10.72
CA GLY A 52 -4.36 -10.17 -10.69
C GLY A 52 -3.73 -10.93 -9.51
N HIS A 53 -3.36 -10.23 -8.44
CA HIS A 53 -2.75 -10.87 -7.28
C HIS A 53 -3.77 -11.67 -6.49
N THR A 54 -3.30 -12.71 -5.79
CA THR A 54 -4.07 -13.28 -4.69
C THR A 54 -4.06 -12.31 -3.52
N ARG A 55 -5.05 -12.41 -2.62
CA ARG A 55 -5.09 -11.60 -1.39
C ARG A 55 -3.79 -11.72 -0.58
N GLN A 56 -3.23 -12.92 -0.50
CA GLN A 56 -1.96 -13.15 0.21
C GLN A 56 -0.82 -12.39 -0.46
N LYS A 57 -0.63 -12.56 -1.77
CA LYS A 57 0.44 -11.88 -2.52
C LYS A 57 0.34 -10.37 -2.40
N ALA A 58 -0.87 -9.81 -2.52
CA ALA A 58 -1.10 -8.38 -2.36
C ALA A 58 -0.68 -7.87 -0.96
N ARG A 59 -0.99 -8.62 0.12
CA ARG A 59 -0.58 -8.27 1.49
C ARG A 59 0.93 -8.35 1.68
N GLU A 60 1.56 -9.37 1.09
CA GLU A 60 3.01 -9.53 1.11
C GLU A 60 3.72 -8.38 0.39
N GLU A 61 3.21 -7.95 -0.77
CA GLU A 61 3.78 -6.80 -1.50
C GLU A 61 3.72 -5.51 -0.69
N VAL A 62 2.59 -5.21 -0.05
CA VAL A 62 2.47 -4.04 0.83
C VAL A 62 3.50 -4.12 1.96
N GLY A 63 3.65 -5.29 2.57
CA GLY A 63 4.64 -5.51 3.64
C GLY A 63 6.08 -5.36 3.17
N LYS A 64 6.42 -5.90 1.99
CA LYS A 64 7.76 -5.77 1.40
C LYS A 64 8.08 -4.32 1.06
N PHE A 65 7.14 -3.63 0.42
CA PHE A 65 7.27 -2.21 0.11
C PHE A 65 7.54 -1.38 1.37
N TRP A 66 6.78 -1.60 2.45
CA TRP A 66 6.97 -0.84 3.68
C TRP A 66 8.32 -1.12 4.34
N ALA A 67 8.74 -2.40 4.41
CA ALA A 67 10.05 -2.75 4.96
C ALA A 67 11.21 -2.15 4.14
N GLU A 68 11.11 -2.16 2.80
CA GLU A 68 12.07 -1.50 1.91
C GLU A 68 12.12 0.01 2.15
N TYR A 69 10.97 0.65 2.33
CA TYR A 69 10.85 2.09 2.59
C TYR A 69 11.49 2.47 3.94
N GLU A 70 11.17 1.75 5.02
CA GLU A 70 11.76 1.99 6.34
C GLU A 70 13.28 1.77 6.35
N SER A 71 13.77 0.72 5.69
CA SER A 71 15.20 0.44 5.61
C SER A 71 15.97 1.58 4.91
N LYS A 72 15.43 2.11 3.81
CA LYS A 72 16.06 3.23 3.08
C LYS A 72 16.10 4.51 3.91
N ASN A 73 15.03 4.79 4.65
CA ASN A 73 14.95 6.00 5.46
C ASN A 73 15.81 5.93 6.73
N ARG A 74 15.98 4.74 7.33
CA ARG A 74 16.91 4.55 8.48
C ARG A 74 18.38 4.72 8.11
N SER A 75 18.79 4.40 6.89
CA SER A 75 20.17 4.59 6.43
C SER A 75 20.51 6.04 6.07
N SER A 76 19.52 6.94 6.13
CA SER A 76 19.66 8.36 5.79
C SER A 76 19.69 9.28 7.03
N THR A 77 19.89 8.71 8.23
CA THR A 77 20.06 9.40 9.53
C THR A 77 21.28 8.82 10.23
#